data_AF-A0A6B2CTN8-F1
#
_entry.id   AF-A0A6B2CTN8-F1
#
_cell.length_a   1.000
_cell.length_b   1.000
_cell.length_c   1.000
_cell.angle_alpha   90.00
_cell.angle_beta   90.00
_cell.angle_gamma   90.00
#
_symmetry.space_group_name_H-M   'P 1'
#
loop_
_entity.id
_entity.type
_entity.pdbx_description
1 polymer ?
#
loop_
_entity_poly.entity_id
_entity_poly.type
_entity_poly.pdbx_seq_one_letter_code
_entity_poly.pdbx_strand_id
1 'polypeptide(L)'
;MIQKGQKTAYILNYVKIRLLRREEQRGHYLLPFKPDNPARPAKVAVKRGGQLYIGEAWVDYVDGQWAVELPYTDEEVELIYLE
;
A
#
# COMPACT_ATOMS: atom_id res chain seq x y z
N MET A 1 30.20 4.78 10.81
CA MET A 1 29.48 3.53 10.49
C MET A 1 28.07 3.91 10.10
N ILE A 2 27.72 3.81 8.82
CA ILE A 2 26.35 4.11 8.35
C ILE A 2 25.59 2.79 8.44
N GLN A 3 24.71 2.62 9.42
CA GLN A 3 23.71 1.56 9.37
C GLN A 3 22.80 1.87 8.19
N LYS A 4 23.00 1.17 7.06
CA LYS A 4 22.00 1.10 6.00
C LYS A 4 20.74 0.51 6.65
N GLY A 5 19.69 1.31 6.75
CA GLY A 5 18.42 0.88 7.35
C GLY A 5 17.97 -0.43 6.73
N GLN A 6 17.62 -1.40 7.58
CA GLN A 6 16.99 -2.65 7.12
C GLN A 6 15.72 -2.28 6.34
N LYS A 7 15.56 -2.86 5.15
CA LYS A 7 14.34 -2.73 4.35
C LYS A 7 13.44 -3.91 4.74
N THR A 8 12.34 -3.66 5.44
CA THR A 8 11.37 -4.72 5.78
C THR A 8 10.38 -4.86 4.65
N ALA A 9 10.29 -6.08 4.10
CA ALA A 9 9.24 -6.47 3.18
C ALA A 9 8.13 -7.19 3.96
N TYR A 10 6.88 -6.83 3.69
CA TYR A 10 5.71 -7.47 4.26
C TYR A 10 5.13 -8.43 3.21
N ILE A 11 5.34 -9.73 3.43
CA ILE A 11 4.62 -10.78 2.69
C ILE A 11 3.34 -11.05 3.45
N LEU A 12 2.21 -10.72 2.83
CA LEU A 12 0.91 -10.80 3.47
C LEU A 12 0.15 -12.01 2.93
N ASN A 13 -0.42 -12.81 3.83
CA ASN A 13 -1.38 -13.85 3.46
C ASN A 13 -2.71 -13.18 3.08
N TYR A 14 -2.77 -12.60 1.87
CA TYR A 14 -3.95 -11.96 1.26
C TYR A 14 -4.75 -11.08 2.23
N VAL A 15 -4.22 -9.90 2.55
CA VAL A 15 -4.89 -8.98 3.47
C VAL A 15 -5.81 -8.06 2.69
N LYS A 16 -7.11 -8.10 2.98
CA LYS A 16 -8.05 -7.12 2.44
C LYS A 16 -7.81 -5.76 3.06
N ILE A 17 -7.57 -4.76 2.23
CA ILE A 17 -7.47 -3.36 2.63
C ILE A 17 -8.63 -2.58 2.03
N ARG A 18 -9.23 -1.72 2.85
CA ARG A 18 -10.41 -0.93 2.50
C ARG A 18 -10.00 0.46 2.02
N LEU A 19 -10.78 1.00 1.11
CA LEU A 19 -10.64 2.37 0.66
C LEU A 19 -10.94 3.32 1.83
N LEU A 20 -10.00 4.20 2.10
CA LEU A 20 -10.08 5.25 3.11
C LEU A 20 -10.53 6.57 2.48
N ARG A 21 -9.94 6.93 1.35
CA ARG A 21 -10.25 8.18 0.64
C ARG A 21 -10.11 8.02 -0.87
N ARG A 22 -10.96 8.70 -1.63
CA ARG A 22 -10.88 8.83 -3.09
C ARG A 22 -10.33 10.20 -3.45
N GLU A 23 -9.36 10.24 -4.35
CA GLU A 23 -8.87 11.46 -4.98
C GLU A 23 -8.78 11.22 -6.48
N GLU A 24 -9.71 11.82 -7.24
CA GLU A 24 -9.83 11.67 -8.68
C GLU A 24 -9.87 10.19 -9.13
N GLN A 25 -8.80 9.71 -9.77
CA GLN A 25 -8.64 8.33 -10.27
C GLN A 25 -7.80 7.46 -9.33
N ARG A 26 -7.51 7.93 -8.11
CA ARG A 26 -6.68 7.24 -7.12
C ARG A 26 -7.45 6.97 -5.84
N GLY A 27 -7.15 5.83 -5.24
CA GLY A 27 -7.67 5.42 -3.95
C GLY A 27 -6.56 5.30 -2.93
N HIS A 28 -6.78 5.86 -1.75
CA HIS A 28 -5.95 5.68 -0.56
C HIS A 28 -6.53 4.51 0.24
N TYR A 29 -5.80 3.41 0.37
CA TYR A 29 -6.28 2.21 1.04
C TYR A 29 -5.57 1.98 2.37
N LEU A 30 -6.34 1.71 3.42
CA LEU A 30 -5.84 1.58 4.78
C LEU A 30 -4.85 0.42 4.93
N LEU A 31 -3.62 0.74 5.32
CA LEU A 31 -2.63 -0.26 5.72
C LEU A 31 -2.85 -0.68 7.19
N PRO A 32 -2.77 -1.99 7.50
CA PRO A 32 -2.92 -2.48 8.87
C PRO A 32 -1.63 -2.34 9.70
N PHE A 33 -0.59 -1.72 9.15
CA PHE A 33 0.72 -1.52 9.79
C PHE A 33 1.34 -0.20 9.36
N LYS A 34 2.34 0.25 10.12
CA LYS A 34 3.16 1.41 9.76
C LYS A 34 4.25 0.98 8.76
N PRO A 35 4.37 1.64 7.59
CA PRO A 35 5.45 1.39 6.64
C PRO A 35 6.80 1.87 7.19
N ASP A 36 7.88 1.22 6.76
CA ASP A 36 9.23 1.51 7.23
C ASP A 36 9.81 2.82 6.66
N ASN A 37 9.52 3.10 5.38
CA ASN A 37 10.09 4.26 4.69
C ASN A 37 9.09 4.90 3.70
N PRO A 38 8.17 5.76 4.18
CA PRO A 38 7.19 6.44 3.34
C PRO A 38 7.79 7.55 2.46
N ALA A 39 9.07 7.90 2.61
CA ALA A 39 9.69 8.99 1.84
C ALA A 39 10.05 8.60 0.39
N ARG A 40 9.70 7.39 -0.05
CA ARG A 40 9.89 6.87 -1.41
C ARG A 40 8.74 5.93 -1.79
N PRO A 41 8.49 5.69 -3.08
CA PRO A 41 7.52 4.70 -3.50
C PRO A 41 7.87 3.31 -2.94
N ALA A 42 6.85 2.61 -2.46
CA ALA A 42 6.93 1.23 -2.04
C ALA A 42 6.71 0.31 -3.25
N LYS A 43 7.39 -0.82 -3.29
CA LYS A 43 7.01 -1.90 -4.22
C LYS A 43 5.76 -2.56 -3.68
N VAL A 44 4.77 -2.78 -4.53
CA VAL A 44 3.46 -3.29 -4.12
C VAL A 44 2.97 -4.39 -5.06
N ALA A 45 2.29 -5.39 -4.50
CA ALA A 45 1.45 -6.31 -5.26
C ALA A 45 0.04 -6.34 -4.67
N VAL A 46 -0.96 -6.10 -5.51
CA VAL A 46 -2.38 -6.02 -5.13
C VAL A 46 -3.22 -6.83 -6.11
N LYS A 47 -4.20 -7.55 -5.59
CA LYS A 47 -5.20 -8.25 -6.40
C LYS A 47 -6.56 -7.57 -6.26
N ARG A 48 -7.22 -7.35 -7.41
CA ARG A 48 -8.54 -6.72 -7.52
C ARG A 48 -9.33 -7.45 -8.60
N GLY A 49 -10.53 -7.92 -8.27
CA GLY A 49 -11.42 -8.57 -9.26
C GLY A 49 -10.77 -9.74 -10.01
N GLY A 50 -9.87 -10.48 -9.35
CA GLY A 50 -9.10 -11.58 -9.97
C GLY A 50 -7.87 -11.15 -10.77
N GLN A 51 -7.66 -9.85 -10.98
CA GLN A 51 -6.48 -9.31 -11.67
C GLN A 51 -5.38 -8.95 -10.67
N LEU A 52 -4.13 -9.26 -11.01
CA LEU A 52 -2.95 -8.92 -10.23
C LEU A 52 -2.29 -7.67 -10.80
N TYR A 53 -2.07 -6.69 -9.93
CA TYR A 53 -1.22 -5.53 -10.17
C TYR A 53 0.10 -5.69 -9.41
N ILE A 54 1.21 -5.38 -10.09
CA ILE A 54 2.54 -5.32 -9.50
C ILE A 54 3.17 -4.02 -9.98
N GLY A 55 3.65 -3.18 -9.06
CA GLY A 55 4.21 -1.89 -9.41
C GLY A 55 4.76 -1.14 -8.20
N GLU A 56 4.85 0.17 -8.35
CA GLU A 56 5.23 1.09 -7.28
C GLU A 56 4.03 1.93 -6.86
N ALA A 57 3.89 2.17 -5.56
CA ALA A 57 2.83 2.97 -4.97
C ALA A 57 3.38 3.88 -3.87
N TRP A 58 2.82 5.08 -3.75
CA TRP A 58 3.12 5.95 -2.62
C TRP A 58 2.41 5.46 -1.36
N VAL A 59 3.02 5.71 -0.21
CA VAL A 59 2.43 5.41 1.09
C VAL A 59 2.41 6.69 1.91
N ASP A 60 1.21 7.12 2.28
CA ASP A 60 0.96 8.39 2.93
C ASP A 60 0.24 8.22 4.26
N TYR A 61 0.23 9.28 5.06
CA TYR A 61 -0.56 9.34 6.28
C TYR A 61 -1.80 10.20 6.03
N VAL A 62 -2.94 9.53 5.83
CA VAL A 62 -4.21 10.15 5.41
C VAL A 62 -5.24 9.94 6.52
N ASP A 63 -5.91 11.01 6.93
CA ASP A 63 -6.95 10.98 7.98
C ASP A 63 -6.53 10.28 9.28
N GLY A 64 -5.26 10.45 9.65
CA GLY A 64 -4.69 9.84 10.85
C GLY A 64 -4.37 8.35 10.73
N GLN A 65 -4.34 7.79 9.51
CA GLN A 65 -4.03 6.38 9.25
C GLN A 65 -3.00 6.24 8.13
N TRP A 66 -2.20 5.18 8.15
CA TRP A 66 -1.30 4.86 7.03
C TRP A 66 -2.11 4.28 5.88
N ALA A 67 -1.88 4.79 4.67
CA ALA A 67 -2.58 4.36 3.47
C ALA A 67 -1.63 4.20 2.28
N VAL A 68 -1.90 3.20 1.43
CA VAL A 68 -1.22 3.03 0.15
C VAL A 68 -2.07 3.64 -0.97
N GLU A 69 -1.46 4.45 -1.83
CA GLU A 69 -2.09 5.06 -2.98
C GLU A 69 -2.07 4.10 -4.16
N LEU A 70 -3.25 3.73 -4.67
CA LEU A 70 -3.38 2.83 -5.82
C LEU A 70 -4.19 3.47 -6.94
N PRO A 71 -3.96 3.10 -8.21
CA PRO A 71 -4.71 3.62 -9.37
C PRO A 71 -6.10 2.96 -9.51
N TYR A 72 -6.78 2.73 -8.39
CA TYR A 72 -8.07 2.06 -8.29
C TYR A 72 -8.93 2.75 -7.22
N THR A 73 -10.25 2.73 -7.38
CA THR A 73 -11.19 3.40 -6.46
C THR A 73 -12.28 2.46 -5.92
N ASP A 74 -12.09 1.15 -6.10
CA ASP A 74 -12.91 0.09 -5.52
C ASP A 74 -12.92 0.15 -3.99
N GLU A 75 -13.99 -0.34 -3.38
CA GLU A 75 -14.15 -0.27 -1.92
C GLU A 75 -13.12 -1.11 -1.16
N GLU A 76 -12.67 -2.22 -1.75
CA GLU A 76 -11.67 -3.12 -1.19
C GLU A 76 -10.75 -3.68 -2.26
N VAL A 77 -9.50 -3.95 -1.87
CA VAL A 77 -8.52 -4.70 -2.66
C VAL A 77 -7.73 -5.66 -1.76
N GLU A 78 -7.13 -6.70 -2.34
CA GLU A 78 -6.28 -7.64 -1.61
C GLU A 78 -4.82 -7.24 -1.73
N LEU A 79 -4.21 -6.77 -0.63
CA LEU A 79 -2.78 -6.52 -0.54
C LEU A 79 -2.03 -7.83 -0.31
N ILE A 80 -1.12 -8.13 -1.24
CA ILE A 80 -0.30 -9.35 -1.22
C ILE A 80 1.10 -9.03 -0.71
N TYR A 81 1.66 -7.88 -1.08
CA TYR A 81 3.03 -7.51 -0.77
C TYR A 81 3.24 -5.99 -0.71
N LEU A 82 4.11 -5.54 0.20
CA LEU A 82 4.59 -4.16 0.33
C LEU A 82 6.05 -4.10 0.84
N GLU A 83 6.92 -3.28 0.22
CA GLU A 83 8.35 -3.08 0.61
C GLU A 83 8.91 -1.67 0.35
#